data_AF-G2P135-F1
#
_entry.id   AF-G2P135-F1
#
_cell.length_a   1.000
_cell.length_b   1.000
_cell.length_c   1.000
_cell.angle_alpha   90.00
_cell.angle_beta   90.00
_cell.angle_gamma   90.00
#
_symmetry.space_group_name_H-M   'P 1'
#
loop_
_entity.id
_entity.type
_entity.pdbx_description
1 polymer ?
#
loop_
_entity_poly.entity_id
_entity_poly.type
_entity_poly.pdbx_seq_one_letter_code
_entity_poly.pdbx_strand_id
1 'polypeptide(L)'
;MASKQPATTAAGLDPATLTRGQLGGWGCALCGTRLVADRLLGTVTVDHGATRTTYPVWACAPACGSDPAEAPAAWRRYLDHAVGCECCHHSRACPTGDFLHAQARTEGWAAADRAAP
;
A
#
# COMPACT_ATOMS: atom_id res chain seq x y z
N MET A 1 36.93 -5.13 21.97
CA MET A 1 35.86 -4.26 21.42
C MET A 1 35.65 -4.71 19.97
N ALA A 2 34.71 -5.60 19.71
CA ALA A 2 34.48 -6.13 18.36
C ALA A 2 33.41 -5.28 17.68
N SER A 3 33.82 -4.46 16.73
CA SER A 3 32.92 -3.70 15.85
C SER A 3 32.05 -4.68 15.07
N LYS A 4 30.78 -4.79 15.47
CA LYS A 4 29.75 -5.61 14.82
C LYS A 4 29.35 -4.87 13.54
N GLN A 5 29.99 -5.18 12.41
CA GLN A 5 29.61 -4.61 11.12
C GLN A 5 28.15 -4.97 10.80
N PRO A 6 27.31 -4.00 10.40
CA PRO A 6 25.90 -4.24 10.13
C PRO A 6 25.71 -5.01 8.82
N ALA A 7 24.85 -6.04 8.86
CA ALA A 7 24.41 -6.77 7.69
C ALA A 7 23.64 -5.82 6.77
N THR A 8 24.21 -5.53 5.61
CA THR A 8 23.60 -4.69 4.57
C THR A 8 23.01 -5.63 3.52
N THR A 9 21.70 -5.53 3.20
CA THR A 9 21.12 -5.46 1.83
C THR A 9 19.60 -5.71 1.79
N ALA A 10 18.81 -4.70 2.12
CA ALA A 10 17.60 -4.31 1.38
C ALA A 10 17.29 -2.88 1.82
N ALA A 11 17.54 -1.88 0.96
CA ALA A 11 17.18 -0.48 1.17
C ALA A 11 17.37 0.07 2.61
N GLY A 12 18.55 -0.09 3.21
CA GLY A 12 18.86 0.49 4.53
C GLY A 12 17.97 0.02 5.70
N LEU A 13 17.20 -1.06 5.53
CA LEU A 13 16.34 -1.59 6.58
C LEU A 13 17.15 -2.33 7.63
N ASP A 14 16.97 -1.96 8.89
CA ASP A 14 17.59 -2.68 10.01
C ASP A 14 16.78 -3.95 10.32
N PRO A 15 17.31 -5.16 10.09
CA PRO A 15 16.63 -6.41 10.39
C PRO A 15 16.21 -6.56 11.86
N ALA A 16 16.93 -5.93 12.80
CA ALA A 16 16.62 -5.99 14.22
C ALA A 16 15.32 -5.25 14.59
N THR A 17 14.89 -4.33 13.73
CA THR A 17 13.65 -3.56 13.91
C THR A 17 12.42 -4.22 13.28
N LEU A 18 12.62 -5.26 12.46
CA LEU A 18 11.54 -5.93 11.74
C LEU A 18 10.82 -6.95 12.64
N THR A 19 9.49 -6.91 12.58
CA THR A 19 8.64 -7.89 13.26
C THR A 19 8.64 -9.23 12.53
N ARG A 20 8.24 -10.30 13.21
CA ARG A 20 8.09 -11.65 12.61
C ARG A 20 7.18 -11.64 11.38
N GLY A 21 6.11 -10.83 11.39
CA GLY A 21 5.22 -10.69 10.25
C GLY A 21 5.90 -10.08 9.02
N GLN A 22 6.83 -9.14 9.23
CA GLN A 22 7.60 -8.49 8.16
C GLN A 22 8.70 -9.40 7.60
N LEU A 23 9.45 -10.08 8.49
CA LEU A 23 10.45 -11.08 8.08
C LEU A 23 9.83 -12.29 7.37
N GLY A 24 8.58 -12.61 7.69
CA GLY A 24 7.84 -13.71 7.07
C GLY A 24 7.13 -13.36 5.76
N GLY A 25 7.23 -12.12 5.28
CA GLY A 25 6.55 -11.68 4.05
C GLY A 25 5.03 -11.53 4.16
N TRP A 26 4.49 -11.44 5.38
CA TRP A 26 3.05 -11.19 5.61
C TRP A 26 2.74 -9.71 5.77
N GLY A 27 3.74 -8.93 6.20
CA GLY A 27 3.64 -7.50 6.42
C GLY A 27 4.70 -6.75 5.63
N CYS A 28 4.35 -5.54 5.20
CA CYS A 28 5.26 -4.64 4.51
C CYS A 28 6.44 -4.27 5.43
N ALA A 29 7.66 -4.41 4.92
CA ALA A 29 8.87 -4.05 5.65
C ALA A 29 8.98 -2.54 5.95
N LEU A 30 8.21 -1.69 5.26
CA LEU A 30 8.24 -0.23 5.42
C LEU A 30 7.15 0.30 6.36
N CYS A 31 5.88 -0.11 6.19
CA CYS A 31 4.76 0.42 6.96
C CYS A 31 4.14 -0.59 7.95
N GLY A 32 4.56 -1.85 7.92
CA GLY A 32 4.04 -2.92 8.79
C GLY A 32 2.63 -3.42 8.44
N THR A 33 1.93 -2.80 7.50
CA THR A 33 0.60 -3.23 7.04
C THR A 33 0.66 -4.59 6.36
N ARG A 34 -0.42 -5.36 6.47
CA ARG A 34 -0.56 -6.65 5.77
C ARG A 34 -0.45 -6.46 4.26
N LEU A 35 0.35 -7.30 3.62
CA LEU A 35 0.52 -7.28 2.16
C LEU A 35 -0.72 -7.89 1.48
N VAL A 36 -1.27 -7.16 0.51
CA VAL A 36 -2.37 -7.59 -0.37
C VAL A 36 -1.87 -7.72 -1.81
N ALA A 37 -0.98 -6.81 -2.22
CA ALA A 37 -0.08 -6.94 -3.35
C ALA A 37 1.31 -6.51 -2.89
N ASP A 38 2.33 -7.26 -3.30
CA ASP A 38 3.70 -7.11 -2.80
C ASP A 38 4.72 -6.90 -3.93
N ARG A 39 5.80 -6.21 -3.55
CA ARG A 39 7.02 -6.10 -4.35
C ARG A 39 8.21 -6.54 -3.51
N LEU A 40 9.10 -7.33 -4.10
CA LEU A 40 10.33 -7.74 -3.43
C LEU A 40 11.28 -6.55 -3.30
N LEU A 41 11.73 -6.26 -2.07
CA LEU A 41 12.74 -5.23 -1.81
C LEU A 41 14.16 -5.79 -1.77
N GLY A 42 14.33 -7.09 -1.53
CA GLY A 42 15.62 -7.74 -1.38
C GLY A 42 15.60 -8.76 -0.24
N THR A 43 16.75 -8.97 0.41
CA THR A 43 16.91 -10.00 1.44
C THR A 43 17.69 -9.49 2.64
N VAL A 44 17.10 -9.56 3.84
CA VAL A 44 17.82 -9.21 5.07
C VAL A 44 18.39 -10.44 5.75
N THR A 45 19.56 -10.31 6.37
CA THR A 45 20.17 -11.38 7.17
C THR A 45 20.03 -11.06 8.65
N VAL A 46 19.47 -12.00 9.40
CA VAL A 46 19.31 -11.91 10.86
C VAL A 46 20.28 -12.87 11.53
N ASP A 47 21.06 -12.37 12.49
CA ASP A 47 21.92 -13.19 13.37
C ASP A 47 21.09 -13.72 14.56
N HIS A 48 20.90 -15.05 14.61
CA HIS A 48 20.34 -15.79 15.75
C HIS A 48 21.46 -16.42 16.57
N GLY A 49 22.38 -15.60 17.08
CA GLY A 49 23.55 -16.07 17.82
C GLY A 49 24.54 -16.83 16.93
N ALA A 50 24.53 -18.17 16.98
CA ALA A 50 25.43 -19.02 16.19
C ALA A 50 24.97 -19.23 14.74
N THR A 51 23.71 -18.90 14.44
CA THR A 51 23.11 -19.14 13.12
C THR A 51 22.76 -17.81 12.45
N ARG A 52 23.06 -17.69 11.15
CA ARG A 52 22.55 -16.61 10.31
C ARG A 52 21.43 -17.11 9.43
N THR A 53 20.34 -16.38 9.36
CA THR A 53 19.21 -16.71 8.50
C THR A 53 18.87 -15.54 7.61
N THR A 54 18.75 -15.80 6.31
CA THR A 54 18.41 -14.81 5.30
C THR A 54 16.92 -14.88 5.00
N TYR A 55 16.24 -13.74 5.01
CA TYR A 55 14.81 -13.61 4.79
C TYR A 55 14.54 -12.65 3.63
N PRO A 56 13.71 -13.03 2.64
CA PRO A 56 13.22 -12.07 1.65
C PRO A 56 12.31 -11.06 2.33
N VAL A 57 12.48 -9.78 2.01
CA VAL A 57 11.65 -8.69 2.51
C VAL A 57 10.81 -8.08 1.40
N TRP A 58 9.55 -7.85 1.73
CA TRP A 58 8.52 -7.45 0.80
C TRP A 58 7.93 -6.11 1.23
N ALA A 59 7.51 -5.29 0.28
CA ALA A 59 6.81 -4.04 0.54
C ALA A 59 5.51 -3.95 -0.25
N CYS A 60 4.65 -3.00 0.13
CA CYS A 60 3.40 -2.73 -0.58
C CYS A 60 3.65 -2.43 -2.07
N ALA A 61 2.74 -2.94 -2.90
CA ALA A 61 2.53 -2.48 -4.27
C ALA A 61 1.11 -1.91 -4.41
N PRO A 62 0.92 -0.62 -4.75
CA PRO A 62 1.95 0.42 -4.91
C PRO A 62 2.65 0.78 -3.60
N ALA A 63 3.69 1.63 -3.66
CA ALA A 63 4.53 1.91 -2.50
C ALA A 63 3.71 2.50 -1.34
N CYS A 64 4.22 2.34 -0.11
CA CYS A 64 3.56 2.89 1.06
C CYS A 64 3.36 4.40 0.93
N GLY A 65 2.13 4.88 1.14
CA GLY A 65 1.80 6.30 0.99
C GLY A 65 1.76 6.79 -0.45
N SER A 66 2.01 5.93 -1.44
CA SER A 66 1.49 6.16 -2.78
C SER A 66 -0.02 6.08 -2.67
N ASP A 67 -0.70 7.19 -3.00
CA ASP A 67 -2.12 7.13 -3.30
C ASP A 67 -2.31 5.97 -4.29
N PRO A 68 -3.16 4.97 -3.99
CA PRO A 68 -3.36 3.86 -4.91
C PRO A 68 -3.75 4.46 -6.25
N ALA A 69 -2.85 4.32 -7.25
CA ALA A 69 -2.90 4.89 -8.59
C ALA A 69 -4.06 5.87 -8.77
N GLU A 70 -3.79 7.18 -8.58
CA GLU A 70 -4.79 8.27 -8.51
C GLU A 70 -6.16 7.79 -8.95
N ALA A 71 -7.01 7.50 -7.95
CA ALA A 71 -8.43 7.33 -8.20
C ALA A 71 -8.85 8.35 -9.27
N PRO A 72 -9.51 7.93 -10.38
CA PRO A 72 -9.89 8.85 -11.44
C PRO A 72 -10.47 10.12 -10.83
N ALA A 73 -10.12 11.29 -11.36
CA ALA A 73 -10.46 12.56 -10.71
C ALA A 73 -11.95 12.65 -10.33
N ALA A 74 -12.86 12.00 -11.06
CA ALA A 74 -14.27 11.88 -10.66
C ALA A 74 -14.51 11.01 -9.41
N TRP A 75 -13.81 9.89 -9.22
CA TRP A 75 -13.92 9.08 -8.00
C TRP A 75 -13.46 9.85 -6.77
N ARG A 76 -12.36 10.61 -6.87
CA ARG A 76 -11.88 11.42 -5.74
C ARG A 76 -12.87 12.54 -5.38
N ARG A 77 -13.44 13.21 -6.39
CA ARG A 77 -14.51 14.21 -6.20
C ARG A 77 -15.77 13.63 -5.56
N TYR A 78 -16.16 12.40 -5.93
CA TYR A 78 -17.28 11.71 -5.29
C TYR A 78 -17.00 11.46 -3.80
N LEU A 79 -15.82 10.93 -3.46
CA LEU A 79 -15.44 10.68 -2.06
C LEU A 79 -15.37 11.96 -1.22
N ASP A 80 -14.74 13.02 -1.74
CA ASP A 80 -14.66 14.32 -1.06
C ASP A 80 -16.06 14.89 -0.78
N HIS A 81 -16.97 14.79 -1.74
CA HIS A 81 -18.36 15.21 -1.55
C HIS A 81 -19.09 14.33 -0.53
N ALA A 82 -18.94 13.01 -0.60
CA ALA A 82 -19.62 12.07 0.29
C ALA A 82 -19.22 12.27 1.76
N VAL A 83 -17.95 12.61 2.03
CA VAL A 83 -17.44 12.92 3.38
C VAL A 83 -17.87 14.31 3.87
N GLY A 84 -18.01 15.28 2.96
CA GLY A 84 -18.34 16.66 3.30
C GLY A 84 -19.84 16.98 3.32
N CYS A 85 -20.70 16.11 2.79
CA CYS A 85 -22.13 16.38 2.62
C CYS A 85 -22.98 15.69 3.70
N GLU A 86 -23.69 16.49 4.50
CA GLU A 86 -24.61 15.97 5.51
C GLU A 86 -25.74 15.12 4.92
N CYS A 87 -26.21 15.43 3.71
CA CYS A 87 -27.20 14.60 3.02
C CYS A 87 -26.65 13.19 2.78
N CYS A 88 -25.41 13.06 2.30
CA CYS A 88 -24.76 11.75 2.10
C CYS A 88 -24.54 10.99 3.41
N HIS A 89 -24.31 11.70 4.53
CA HIS A 89 -24.17 11.09 5.85
C HIS A 89 -25.50 10.57 6.42
N HIS A 90 -26.61 11.29 6.21
CA HIS A 90 -27.90 11.00 6.84
C HIS A 90 -28.91 10.29 5.94
N SER A 91 -28.76 10.40 4.62
CA SER A 91 -29.73 9.91 3.62
C SER A 91 -29.02 9.44 2.35
N ARG A 92 -29.31 8.21 1.91
CA ARG A 92 -28.65 7.59 0.75
C ARG A 92 -28.92 8.28 -0.61
N ALA A 93 -29.70 9.35 -0.66
CA ALA A 93 -30.02 10.09 -1.89
C ALA A 93 -29.48 11.53 -1.80
N CYS A 94 -28.41 11.80 -2.53
CA CYS A 94 -27.88 13.13 -2.73
C CYS A 94 -27.71 13.31 -4.25
N PRO A 95 -28.48 14.19 -4.92
CA PRO A 95 -28.41 14.35 -6.37
C PRO A 95 -27.00 14.67 -6.87
N THR A 96 -26.23 15.45 -6.11
CA THR A 96 -24.82 15.75 -6.41
C THR A 96 -23.94 14.53 -6.22
N GLY A 97 -24.14 13.76 -5.14
CA GLY A 97 -23.45 12.48 -4.92
C GLY A 97 -23.76 11.46 -6.02
N ASP A 98 -25.02 11.35 -6.44
CA ASP A 98 -25.47 10.44 -7.50
C ASP A 98 -24.87 10.80 -8.86
N PHE A 99 -24.82 12.10 -9.18
CA PHE A 99 -24.17 12.60 -10.38
C PHE A 99 -22.66 12.29 -10.38
N LEU A 100 -21.96 12.58 -9.28
CA LEU A 100 -20.52 12.32 -9.14
C LEU A 100 -20.21 10.83 -9.18
N HIS A 101 -21.05 10.00 -8.56
CA HIS A 101 -20.94 8.55 -8.62
C HIS A 101 -21.13 8.03 -10.05
N ALA A 102 -22.13 8.54 -10.78
CA ALA A 102 -22.33 8.21 -12.19
C ALA A 102 -21.13 8.58 -13.06
N GLN A 103 -20.58 9.79 -12.89
CA GLN A 103 -19.37 10.23 -13.59
C GLN A 103 -18.18 9.30 -13.30
N ALA A 104 -17.93 8.98 -12.03
CA ALA A 104 -16.83 8.11 -11.65
C ALA A 104 -16.95 6.69 -12.25
N ARG A 105 -18.18 6.16 -12.37
CA ARG A 105 -18.41 4.88 -13.07
C ARG A 105 -18.13 4.99 -14.56
N THR A 106 -18.50 6.10 -15.22
CA THR A 106 -18.18 6.30 -16.64
C THR A 106 -16.68 6.42 -16.89
N GLU A 107 -15.94 7.14 -16.04
CA GLU A 107 -14.48 7.26 -16.15
C GLU A 107 -13.78 5.93 -15.87
N GLY A 108 -14.24 5.16 -14.87
CA GLY A 108 -13.69 3.85 -14.56
C GLY A 108 -13.89 2.83 -15.69
N TRP A 109 -15.02 2.88 -16.39
CA TRP A 109 -15.28 2.03 -17.56
C TRP A 109 -14.48 2.50 -18.78
N ALA A 110 -14.43 3.80 -19.05
CA ALA A 110 -13.63 4.35 -20.14
C ALA A 110 -12.11 4.11 -19.96
N ALA A 111 -11.63 4.10 -18.72
CA ALA A 111 -10.26 3.72 -18.39
C ALA A 111 -10.01 2.22 -18.61
N ALA A 112 -10.98 1.37 -18.28
CA ALA A 112 -10.90 -0.08 -18.53
C ALA A 112 -10.93 -0.40 -20.04
N ASP A 113 -11.77 0.28 -20.83
CA ASP A 113 -11.87 0.11 -22.28
C ASP A 113 -10.59 0.56 -23.00
N ARG A 114 -9.94 1.64 -22.53
CA ARG A 114 -8.67 2.13 -23.10
C ARG A 114 -7.45 1.26 -22.72
N ALA A 115 -7.61 0.38 -21.73
CA ALA A 115 -6.60 -0.61 -21.32
C ALA A 115 -6.79 -1.98 -22.01
N ALA A 116 -7.86 -2.16 -22.81
CA ALA A 116 -8.02 -3.32 -23.67
C ALA A 116 -7.15 -3.16 -24.95
N PRO A 117 -6.38 -4.18 -25.35
CA PRO A 117 -5.45 -4.12 -26.48
C PRO A 117 -6.13 -4.01 -27.85
#